data_AF-A0AAW2N102-F1
#
_entry.id   AF-A0AAW2N102-F1
#
_cell.length_a   1.000
_cell.length_b   1.000
_cell.length_c   1.000
_cell.angle_alpha   90.00
_cell.angle_beta   90.00
_cell.angle_gamma   90.00
#
_symmetry.space_group_name_H-M   'P 1'
#
loop_
_entity.id
_entity.type
_entity.pdbx_description
1 polymer ?
#
loop_
_entity_poly.entity_id
_entity_poly.type
_entity_poly.pdbx_seq_one_letter_code
_entity_poly.pdbx_strand_id
1 'polypeptide(L)'
;MSKSIEAAHGASFLEELNTKWNDHTKALQMIRDILMYMDRTFIPSTHKTAVHELGLNLWRDNVIHSSKIQPRLLNTLLDLILRERTGEVINRGLMRNIFKMLMDLGPSVYQEDFEKPFLEVSAEFYRAESLEFIEVL
;
A
#
# COMPACT_ATOMS: atom_id res chain seq x y z
N MET A 1 -2.23 -3.04 15.85
CA MET A 1 -2.77 -2.41 14.62
C MET A 1 -3.16 -3.45 13.59
N SER A 2 -2.27 -4.38 13.23
CA SER A 2 -2.54 -5.44 12.23
C SER A 2 -3.79 -6.29 12.49
N LYS A 3 -4.08 -6.69 13.74
CA LYS A 3 -5.24 -7.54 14.07
C LYS A 3 -6.60 -7.02 13.57
N SER A 4 -6.83 -5.70 13.62
CA SER A 4 -8.10 -5.10 13.15
C SER A 4 -8.20 -5.16 11.63
N ILE A 5 -7.09 -4.86 10.95
CA ILE A 5 -6.96 -4.92 9.49
C ILE A 5 -7.13 -6.36 9.00
N GLU A 6 -6.52 -7.32 9.68
CA GLU A 6 -6.68 -8.76 9.40
C GLU A 6 -8.14 -9.22 9.52
N ALA A 7 -8.88 -8.66 10.49
CA ALA A 7 -10.27 -9.01 10.76
C ALA A 7 -11.30 -8.29 9.87
N ALA A 8 -10.93 -7.21 9.18
CA ALA A 8 -11.81 -6.54 8.22
C ALA A 8 -12.02 -7.44 6.98
N HIS A 9 -13.16 -7.33 6.28
CA HIS A 9 -13.52 -8.20 5.13
C HIS A 9 -14.04 -7.39 3.93
N GLY A 10 -13.79 -7.86 2.71
CA GLY A 10 -14.28 -7.20 1.48
C GLY A 10 -13.88 -5.73 1.38
N ALA A 11 -14.82 -4.86 1.00
CA ALA A 11 -14.60 -3.42 0.81
C ALA A 11 -14.09 -2.70 2.08
N SER A 12 -14.47 -3.16 3.27
CA SER A 12 -14.05 -2.56 4.55
C SER A 12 -12.55 -2.71 4.84
N PHE A 13 -11.87 -3.66 4.18
CA PHE A 13 -10.46 -3.92 4.40
C PHE A 13 -9.56 -2.74 4.02
N LEU A 14 -9.75 -2.18 2.83
CA LEU A 14 -8.95 -1.05 2.38
C LEU A 14 -9.29 0.22 3.17
N GLU A 15 -10.54 0.39 3.57
CA GLU A 15 -10.97 1.50 4.42
C GLU A 15 -10.32 1.45 5.80
N GLU A 16 -10.31 0.27 6.44
CA GLU A 16 -9.65 0.06 7.72
C GLU A 16 -8.14 0.23 7.60
N LEU A 17 -7.51 -0.33 6.55
CA LEU A 17 -6.08 -0.15 6.29
C LEU A 17 -5.72 1.33 6.12
N ASN A 18 -6.48 2.08 5.32
CA ASN A 18 -6.28 3.51 5.12
C ASN A 18 -6.50 4.30 6.42
N THR A 19 -7.52 3.95 7.20
CA THR A 19 -7.79 4.60 8.50
C THR A 19 -6.62 4.40 9.45
N LYS A 20 -6.14 3.16 9.59
CA LYS A 20 -5.00 2.84 10.46
C LYS A 20 -3.69 3.44 9.98
N TRP A 21 -3.49 3.55 8.66
CA TRP A 21 -2.35 4.27 8.10
C TRP A 21 -2.37 5.74 8.52
N ASN A 22 -3.51 6.42 8.36
CA ASN A 22 -3.66 7.82 8.75
C ASN A 22 -3.44 8.03 10.27
N ASP A 23 -3.96 7.13 11.11
CA ASP A 23 -3.72 7.16 12.55
C ASP A 23 -2.22 6.98 12.87
N HIS A 24 -1.55 6.04 12.20
CA HIS A 24 -0.12 5.79 12.36
C HIS A 24 0.71 7.02 11.96
N THR A 25 0.46 7.62 10.79
CA THR A 25 1.19 8.80 10.33
C THR A 25 1.00 9.99 11.28
N LYS A 26 -0.21 10.20 11.80
CA LYS A 26 -0.47 11.25 12.80
C LYS A 26 0.28 11.00 14.10
N ALA A 27 0.23 9.78 14.61
CA ALA A 27 0.96 9.39 15.83
C ALA A 27 2.48 9.55 15.63
N LEU A 28 3.00 9.11 14.50
CA LEU A 28 4.41 9.22 14.14
C LEU A 28 4.87 10.68 14.09
N GLN A 29 4.05 11.58 13.55
CA GLN A 29 4.35 13.01 13.52
C GLN A 29 4.47 13.57 14.95
N MET A 30 3.51 13.27 15.84
CA MET A 30 3.57 13.71 17.24
C MET A 30 4.80 13.15 17.97
N ILE A 31 5.12 11.87 17.77
CA ILE A 31 6.29 11.23 18.38
C ILE A 31 7.57 11.91 17.90
N ARG A 32 7.68 12.19 16.59
CA ARG A 32 8.82 12.91 16.02
C ARG A 32 8.98 14.31 16.61
N ASP A 33 7.88 15.02 16.82
CA ASP A 33 7.90 16.37 17.38
C ASP A 33 8.37 16.36 18.84
N ILE A 34 7.94 15.38 19.64
CA ILE A 34 8.42 15.18 21.02
C ILE A 34 9.91 14.79 21.03
N LEU A 35 10.33 13.93 20.11
CA LEU A 35 11.70 13.41 20.02
C LEU A 35 12.63 14.26 19.13
N MET A 36 12.23 15.48 18.78
CA MET A 36 12.94 16.33 17.82
C MET A 36 14.41 16.55 18.18
N TYR A 37 14.73 16.72 19.47
CA TYR A 37 16.12 16.92 19.89
C TYR A 37 16.99 15.68 19.62
N MET A 38 16.46 14.49 19.87
CA MET A 38 17.14 13.21 19.57
C MET A 38 17.38 13.08 18.06
N ASP A 39 16.36 13.37 17.25
CA ASP A 39 16.44 13.32 15.78
C ASP A 39 17.51 14.29 15.23
N ARG A 40 17.65 15.48 15.83
CA ARG A 40 18.56 16.54 15.35
C ARG A 40 19.99 16.45 15.86
N THR A 41 20.21 15.88 17.04
CA THR A 41 21.54 15.91 17.69
C THR A 41 22.14 14.52 17.87
N PHE A 42 21.38 13.56 18.38
CA PHE A 42 21.87 12.23 18.70
C PHE A 42 22.02 11.35 17.46
N ILE A 43 21.03 11.36 16.57
CA ILE A 43 21.02 10.50 15.38
C ILE A 43 22.18 10.78 14.41
N PRO A 44 22.49 12.04 14.05
CA PRO A 44 23.61 12.35 13.16
C PRO A 44 24.96 11.87 13.71
N SER A 45 25.13 11.92 15.03
CA SER A 45 26.37 11.49 15.70
C SER A 45 26.52 9.97 15.81
N THR A 46 25.42 9.22 15.68
CA THR A 46 25.38 7.76 15.90
C THR A 46 25.00 6.96 14.66
N HIS A 47 24.73 7.62 13.52
CA HIS A 47 24.31 7.00 12.25
C HIS A 47 23.13 6.03 12.37
N LYS A 48 22.20 6.32 13.29
CA LYS A 48 20.97 5.52 13.46
C LYS A 48 19.87 5.96 12.50
N THR A 49 18.85 5.13 12.32
CA THR A 49 17.65 5.45 11.54
C THR A 49 16.84 6.55 12.23
N ALA A 50 16.41 7.56 11.47
CA ALA A 50 15.57 8.65 11.98
C ALA A 50 14.21 8.13 12.48
N VAL A 51 13.59 8.81 13.46
CA VAL A 51 12.30 8.38 14.04
C VAL A 51 11.23 8.18 12.98
N HIS A 52 11.12 9.11 12.03
CA HIS A 52 10.14 9.01 10.95
C HIS A 52 10.38 7.77 10.07
N GLU A 53 11.61 7.55 9.62
CA GLU A 53 11.97 6.41 8.78
C GLU A 53 11.78 5.08 9.52
N LEU A 54 12.13 5.02 10.80
CA LEU A 54 11.89 3.86 11.63
C LEU A 54 10.39 3.55 11.74
N GLY A 55 9.55 4.57 11.90
CA GLY A 55 8.09 4.42 11.92
C GLY A 55 7.52 3.86 10.61
N LEU A 56 8.07 4.27 9.46
CA LEU A 56 7.69 3.72 8.16
C LEU A 56 8.14 2.26 8.00
N ASN A 57 9.38 1.96 8.36
CA ASN A 57 9.93 0.59 8.31
C ASN A 57 9.10 -0.35 9.18
N LEU A 58 8.76 0.05 10.40
CA LEU A 58 7.93 -0.76 11.29
C LEU A 58 6.52 -1.01 10.71
N TRP A 59 5.91 -0.02 10.05
CA TRP A 59 4.62 -0.22 9.38
C TRP A 59 4.73 -1.18 8.20
N ARG A 60 5.74 -1.00 7.34
CA ARG A 60 6.01 -1.90 6.21
C ARG A 60 6.16 -3.33 6.70
N ASP A 61 7.07 -3.57 7.63
CA ASP A 61 7.49 -4.92 8.03
C ASP A 61 6.38 -5.65 8.83
N ASN A 62 5.61 -4.94 9.66
CA ASN A 62 4.64 -5.56 10.56
C ASN A 62 3.19 -5.52 10.07
N VAL A 63 2.88 -4.65 9.09
CA VAL A 63 1.51 -4.50 8.56
C VAL A 63 1.48 -4.90 7.10
N ILE A 64 2.21 -4.22 6.22
CA ILE A 64 2.12 -4.46 4.76
C ILE A 64 2.71 -5.83 4.39
N HIS A 65 3.88 -6.18 4.93
CA HIS A 65 4.54 -7.47 4.71
C HIS A 65 4.09 -8.58 5.67
N SER A 66 3.01 -8.36 6.41
CA SER A 66 2.36 -9.44 7.14
C SER A 66 1.84 -10.47 6.14
N SER A 67 2.11 -11.76 6.40
CA SER A 67 1.70 -12.89 5.54
C SER A 67 0.19 -12.97 5.29
N LYS A 68 -0.63 -12.34 6.14
CA LYS A 68 -2.09 -12.27 5.99
C LYS A 68 -2.57 -11.05 5.21
N ILE A 69 -1.79 -9.96 5.20
CA ILE A 69 -2.20 -8.67 4.63
C ILE A 69 -1.60 -8.51 3.24
N GLN A 70 -0.32 -8.83 3.03
CA GLN A 70 0.38 -8.62 1.75
C GLN A 70 -0.35 -9.27 0.55
N PRO A 71 -0.59 -10.60 0.52
CA PRO A 71 -1.24 -11.22 -0.64
C PRO A 71 -2.67 -10.73 -0.82
N ARG A 72 -3.35 -10.46 0.30
CA ARG A 72 -4.73 -9.98 0.30
C ARG A 72 -4.83 -8.56 -0.27
N LEU A 73 -3.92 -7.68 0.10
CA LEU A 73 -3.84 -6.32 -0.42
C LEU A 73 -3.62 -6.35 -1.92
N LEU A 74 -2.64 -7.12 -2.40
CA LEU A 74 -2.37 -7.29 -3.82
C LEU A 74 -3.61 -7.76 -4.58
N ASN A 75 -4.21 -8.89 -4.15
CA ASN A 75 -5.38 -9.45 -4.81
C ASN A 75 -6.57 -8.48 -4.83
N THR A 76 -6.79 -7.74 -3.74
CA THR A 76 -7.88 -6.76 -3.65
C THR A 76 -7.65 -5.59 -4.61
N LEU A 77 -6.42 -5.10 -4.74
CA LEU A 77 -6.10 -4.01 -5.67
C LEU A 77 -6.24 -4.45 -7.13
N LEU A 78 -5.77 -5.65 -7.48
CA LEU A 78 -5.92 -6.19 -8.83
C LEU A 78 -7.38 -6.44 -9.20
N ASP A 79 -8.18 -6.99 -8.28
CA ASP A 79 -9.62 -7.19 -8.45
C ASP A 79 -10.34 -5.86 -8.71
N LEU A 80 -10.06 -4.83 -7.91
CA LEU A 80 -10.66 -3.50 -8.12
C LEU A 80 -10.31 -2.91 -9.48
N ILE A 81 -9.08 -3.08 -9.96
CA ILE A 81 -8.68 -2.60 -11.29
C ILE A 81 -9.40 -3.38 -12.39
N LEU A 82 -9.52 -4.71 -12.25
CA LEU A 82 -10.25 -5.53 -13.22
C LEU A 82 -11.73 -5.13 -13.29
N ARG A 83 -12.36 -4.93 -12.14
CA ARG A 83 -13.75 -4.46 -12.04
C ARG A 83 -13.92 -3.08 -12.67
N GLU A 84 -12.98 -2.18 -12.45
CA GLU A 84 -12.98 -0.88 -13.12
C GLU A 84 -12.84 -0.99 -14.65
N ARG A 85 -11.96 -1.87 -15.15
CA ARG A 85 -11.79 -2.12 -16.60
C ARG A 85 -13.04 -2.69 -17.25
N THR A 86 -13.81 -3.49 -16.52
CA THR A 86 -15.08 -4.07 -16.98
C THR A 86 -16.28 -3.14 -16.82
N GLY A 87 -16.05 -1.89 -16.39
CA GLY A 87 -17.06 -0.83 -16.34
C GLY A 87 -17.72 -0.63 -14.97
N GLU A 88 -17.27 -1.33 -13.93
CA GLU A 88 -17.76 -1.10 -12.58
C GLU A 88 -17.22 0.21 -11.98
N VAL A 89 -18.05 0.89 -11.20
CA VAL A 89 -17.64 2.09 -10.46
C VAL A 89 -16.94 1.68 -9.18
N ILE A 90 -15.65 2.02 -9.06
CA ILE A 90 -14.85 1.79 -7.85
C ILE A 90 -14.55 3.09 -7.10
N ASN A 91 -14.15 2.97 -5.83
CA ASN A 91 -13.68 4.10 -5.05
C ASN A 91 -12.21 4.47 -5.42
N ARG A 92 -12.05 5.24 -6.50
CA ARG A 92 -10.73 5.75 -6.96
C ARG A 92 -9.99 6.56 -5.91
N GLY A 93 -10.73 7.25 -5.02
CA GLY A 93 -10.14 8.04 -3.94
C GLY A 93 -9.40 7.17 -2.92
N LEU A 94 -10.03 6.07 -2.51
CA LEU A 94 -9.43 5.09 -1.61
C LEU A 94 -8.22 4.40 -2.25
N MET A 95 -8.35 3.94 -3.51
CA MET A 95 -7.24 3.38 -4.29
C MET A 95 -6.03 4.30 -4.32
N ARG A 96 -6.24 5.57 -4.65
CA ARG A 96 -5.17 6.58 -4.67
C ARG A 96 -4.48 6.72 -3.32
N ASN A 97 -5.23 6.71 -2.21
CA ASN A 97 -4.65 6.80 -0.87
C ASN A 97 -3.80 5.57 -0.52
N ILE A 98 -4.26 4.36 -0.90
CA ILE A 98 -3.49 3.13 -0.71
C ILE A 98 -2.21 3.13 -1.55
N PHE A 99 -2.27 3.52 -2.83
CA PHE A 99 -1.06 3.64 -3.65
C PHE A 99 -0.09 4.70 -3.09
N LYS A 100 -0.62 5.82 -2.61
CA LYS A 100 0.19 6.83 -1.92
C LYS A 100 0.90 6.25 -0.71
N MET A 101 0.21 5.48 0.14
CA MET A 101 0.83 4.79 1.26
C MET A 101 1.96 3.85 0.80
N LEU A 102 1.74 3.02 -0.22
CA LEU A 102 2.78 2.13 -0.74
C LEU A 102 4.02 2.90 -1.22
N MET A 103 3.84 4.03 -1.90
CA MET A 103 4.94 4.91 -2.31
C MET A 103 5.65 5.56 -1.12
N ASP A 104 4.89 6.01 -0.10
CA ASP A 104 5.44 6.63 1.11
C ASP A 104 6.27 5.63 1.94
N LEU A 105 5.99 4.32 1.84
CA LEU A 105 6.77 3.25 2.50
C LEU A 105 8.07 2.87 1.76
N GLY A 106 8.24 3.37 0.54
CA GLY A 106 9.46 3.24 -0.24
C GLY A 106 9.22 2.78 -1.68
N PRO A 107 10.10 3.15 -2.63
CA PRO A 107 9.94 2.77 -4.05
C PRO A 107 9.88 1.26 -4.26
N SER A 108 10.67 0.50 -3.51
CA SER A 108 10.69 -0.96 -3.61
C SER A 108 9.38 -1.61 -3.19
N VAL A 109 8.65 -1.03 -2.23
CA VAL A 109 7.36 -1.57 -1.77
C VAL A 109 6.34 -1.46 -2.90
N TYR A 110 6.17 -0.28 -3.51
CA TYR A 110 5.25 -0.12 -4.63
C TYR A 110 5.67 -0.97 -5.85
N GLN A 111 6.96 -0.96 -6.21
CA GLN A 111 7.46 -1.64 -7.39
C GLN A 111 7.36 -3.17 -7.30
N GLU A 112 7.86 -3.74 -6.21
CA GLU A 112 7.93 -5.19 -6.02
C GLU A 112 6.59 -5.77 -5.58
N ASP A 113 5.89 -5.14 -4.64
CA ASP A 113 4.66 -5.72 -4.07
C ASP A 113 3.42 -5.49 -4.94
N PHE A 114 3.43 -4.49 -5.83
CA PHE A 114 2.27 -4.14 -6.64
C PHE A 114 2.57 -3.99 -8.14
N GLU A 115 3.49 -3.12 -8.53
CA GLU A 115 3.64 -2.70 -9.94
C GLU A 115 4.01 -3.88 -10.86
N LYS A 116 4.98 -4.70 -10.46
CA LYS A 116 5.38 -5.88 -11.24
C LYS A 116 4.21 -6.86 -11.43
N PRO A 117 3.54 -7.38 -10.37
CA PRO A 117 2.35 -8.21 -10.53
C PRO A 117 1.24 -7.56 -11.36
N PHE A 118 1.02 -6.25 -11.18
CA PHE A 118 0.01 -5.50 -11.91
C PHE A 118 0.29 -5.46 -13.41
N LEU A 119 1.55 -5.21 -13.81
CA LEU A 119 1.95 -5.18 -15.22
C LEU A 119 1.83 -6.57 -15.86
N GLU A 120 2.21 -7.64 -15.15
CA GLU A 120 2.06 -9.01 -15.62
C GLU A 120 0.59 -9.36 -15.91
N VAL A 121 -0.30 -9.13 -14.94
CA VAL A 121 -1.73 -9.40 -15.10
C VAL A 121 -2.36 -8.50 -16.17
N SER A 122 -1.93 -7.24 -16.27
CA SER A 122 -2.43 -6.30 -17.28
C SER A 122 -1.99 -6.68 -18.69
N ALA A 123 -0.75 -7.15 -18.85
CA ALA A 123 -0.26 -7.62 -20.14
C ALA A 123 -1.09 -8.81 -20.64
N GLU A 124 -1.40 -9.76 -19.75
CA GLU A 124 -2.23 -10.92 -20.10
C GLU A 124 -3.67 -10.52 -20.44
N PHE A 125 -4.26 -9.59 -19.67
CA PHE A 125 -5.58 -9.05 -19.95
C PHE A 125 -5.66 -8.43 -21.35
N TYR A 126 -4.75 -7.51 -21.69
CA TYR A 126 -4.76 -6.85 -23.01
C TYR A 126 -4.37 -7.79 -24.15
N ARG A 127 -3.57 -8.83 -23.89
CA ARG A 127 -3.29 -9.88 -24.88
C ARG A 127 -4.56 -10.64 -25.24
N ALA A 128 -5.34 -11.07 -24.25
CA ALA A 128 -6.61 -11.75 -24.46
C ALA A 128 -7.63 -10.84 -25.17
N GLU A 129 -7.79 -9.60 -24.69
CA GLU A 129 -8.70 -8.61 -25.28
C GLU A 129 -8.34 -8.32 -26.76
N SER A 130 -7.05 -8.24 -27.09
CA SER A 130 -6.61 -8.03 -28.47
C SER A 130 -6.99 -9.18 -29.41
N LEU A 131 -6.97 -10.42 -28.93
CA LEU A 131 -7.36 -11.58 -29.74
C LEU A 131 -8.87 -11.58 -30.01
N GLU A 132 -9.66 -11.26 -28.99
CA GLU A 132 -11.11 -11.13 -29.13
C GLU A 132 -11.49 -10.06 -30.16
N PHE A 133 -10.86 -8.88 -30.11
CA PHE A 133 -11.13 -7.81 -31.08
C PHE A 133 -10.66 -8.13 -32.51
N ILE A 134 -9.61 -8.93 -32.67
CA ILE A 134 -9.12 -9.35 -34.00
C ILE A 134 -10.00 -10.46 -34.60
N GLU A 135 -10.52 -11.40 -33.79
CA GLU A 135 -11.42 -12.46 -34.27
C GLU A 135 -12.84 -11.96 -34.62
N VAL A 136 -13.23 -10.80 -34.09
CA VAL A 136 -14.52 -10.14 -34.37
C VAL A 136 -14.48 -9.24 -35.62
N LEU A 137 -13.31 -9.09 -36.27
CA LEU A 137 -13.13 -8.45 -37.59
C LEU A 137 -13.12 -9.47 -38.74
#